data_AF-A0A242P3K7-F1
#
_entry.id   AF-A0A242P3K7-F1
#
_cell.length_a   1.000
_cell.length_b   1.000
_cell.length_c   1.000
_cell.angle_alpha   90.00
_cell.angle_beta   90.00
_cell.angle_gamma   90.00
#
_symmetry.space_group_name_H-M   'P 1'
#
loop_
_entity.id
_entity.type
_entity.pdbx_description
1 polymer ?
#
loop_
_entity_poly.entity_id
_entity_poly.type
_entity_poly.pdbx_seq_one_letter_code
_entity_poly.pdbx_strand_id
1 'polypeptide(L)'
;MQCQISIDQFVFNKLQKFVIDKQAANDEVILSLASNSNYYSVKDIMKILNISTRKEVELLIKNLALNQSKYRHLNTNNQWLYNNEALNILKLYLIYKVA
;
A
#
# COMPACT_ATOMS: atom_id res chain seq x y z
N MET A 1 -1.86 17.31 29.10
CA MET A 1 -1.33 16.20 28.29
C MET A 1 -1.28 16.65 26.84
N GLN A 2 -0.11 17.11 26.38
CA GLN A 2 0.12 17.44 24.97
C GLN A 2 0.92 16.28 24.39
N CYS A 3 0.23 15.35 23.75
CA CYS A 3 0.89 14.27 23.02
C CYS A 3 0.33 14.19 21.61
N GLN A 4 1.26 14.09 20.66
CA GLN A 4 1.11 13.31 19.43
C GLN A 4 0.34 13.92 18.25
N ILE A 5 0.69 15.14 17.81
CA ILE A 5 0.33 15.59 16.45
C ILE A 5 1.55 16.28 15.84
N SER A 6 2.56 15.52 15.40
CA SER A 6 3.73 16.11 14.73
C SER A 6 4.44 15.16 13.76
N ILE A 7 4.34 13.84 13.98
CA ILE A 7 5.04 12.85 13.14
C ILE A 7 4.32 12.69 11.79
N ASP A 8 2.99 12.60 11.80
CA ASP A 8 2.22 12.40 10.56
C ASP A 8 2.37 13.55 9.57
N GLN A 9 2.44 14.79 10.07
CA GLN A 9 2.59 15.97 9.22
C GLN A 9 4.00 16.09 8.63
N PHE A 10 5.03 15.65 9.35
CA PHE A 10 6.41 15.61 8.84
C PHE A 10 6.59 14.57 7.74
N VAL A 11 6.03 13.36 7.93
CA VAL A 11 6.06 12.29 6.93
C VAL A 11 5.25 12.71 5.69
N PHE A 12 4.06 13.28 5.90
CA PHE A 12 3.23 13.81 4.82
C PHE A 12 3.91 14.92 4.02
N ASN A 13 4.54 15.89 4.70
CA ASN A 13 5.25 16.99 4.04
C ASN A 13 6.50 16.53 3.28
N LYS A 14 7.22 15.52 3.78
CA LYS A 14 8.33 14.91 3.03
C LYS A 14 7.83 14.21 1.77
N LEU A 15 6.74 13.45 1.87
CA LEU A 15 6.14 12.77 0.72
C LEU A 15 5.65 13.77 -0.34
N GLN A 16 5.04 14.89 0.06
CA GLN A 16 4.60 15.94 -0.87
C GLN A 16 5.76 16.61 -1.60
N LYS A 17 6.86 16.94 -0.91
CA LYS A 17 8.05 17.54 -1.56
C LYS A 17 8.67 16.60 -2.59
N PHE A 18 8.74 15.30 -2.31
CA PHE A 18 9.30 14.31 -3.24
C PHE A 18 8.47 14.08 -4.51
N VAL A 19 7.15 14.28 -4.45
CA VAL A 19 6.26 14.15 -5.63
C VAL A 19 6.50 15.29 -6.63
N ILE A 20 6.93 16.46 -6.17
CA ILE A 20 7.13 17.63 -7.04
C ILE A 20 8.51 17.59 -7.73
N ASP A 21 9.53 17.00 -7.09
CA ASP A 21 10.89 16.97 -7.62
C ASP A 21 11.18 15.77 -8.56
N LYS A 22 10.21 14.86 -8.79
CA LYS A 22 10.42 13.64 -9.58
C LYS A 22 9.76 13.67 -10.97
N GLN A 23 9.69 14.84 -11.61
CA GLN A 23 9.58 14.92 -13.06
C GLN A 23 10.97 14.78 -13.70
N ALA A 24 11.53 13.57 -13.67
CA ALA A 24 12.64 13.24 -14.54
C ALA A 24 12.65 11.74 -14.86
N ALA A 25 12.57 11.49 -16.16
CA ALA A 25 13.05 10.33 -16.88
C ALA A 25 12.30 9.00 -16.68
N ASN A 26 11.35 8.78 -17.59
CA ASN A 26 11.40 7.66 -18.53
C ASN A 26 11.39 6.25 -17.94
N ASP A 27 10.24 5.82 -17.44
CA ASP A 27 9.78 4.43 -17.53
C ASP A 27 8.26 4.46 -17.57
N GLU A 28 7.69 4.27 -18.76
CA GLU A 28 6.25 4.07 -18.93
C GLU A 28 5.85 2.75 -18.26
N VAL A 29 5.61 2.79 -16.95
CA VAL A 29 4.85 1.73 -16.28
C VAL A 29 3.39 1.98 -16.62
N ILE A 30 2.96 1.49 -17.79
CA ILE A 30 1.54 1.40 -18.13
C ILE A 30 0.91 0.36 -17.19
N LEU A 31 0.55 0.81 -16.00
CA LEU A 31 -0.37 0.09 -15.11
C LEU A 31 -1.74 0.15 -15.77
N SER A 32 -2.06 -0.83 -16.61
CA SER A 32 -3.41 -1.03 -17.09
C SER A 32 -4.32 -1.32 -15.88
N LEU A 33 -4.96 -0.25 -15.40
CA LEU A 33 -5.93 -0.23 -14.32
C LEU A 33 -7.18 -0.99 -14.76
N ALA A 34 -7.12 -2.32 -14.71
CA ALA A 34 -8.29 -3.16 -14.91
C ALA A 34 -9.28 -2.95 -13.75
N SER A 35 -10.40 -2.30 -14.08
CA SER A 35 -11.69 -2.27 -13.37
C SER A 35 -11.67 -1.89 -11.88
N ASN A 36 -11.96 -0.61 -11.60
CA ASN A 36 -12.73 0.03 -10.50
C ASN A 36 -13.14 -0.77 -9.24
N SER A 37 -12.33 -1.72 -8.77
CA SER A 37 -12.46 -2.32 -7.45
C SER A 37 -11.58 -1.52 -6.50
N ASN A 38 -12.20 -0.77 -5.58
CA ASN A 38 -11.50 -0.03 -4.53
C ASN A 38 -10.82 -0.95 -3.49
N TYR A 39 -10.92 -2.27 -3.67
CA TYR A 39 -10.45 -3.27 -2.74
C TYR A 39 -9.80 -4.47 -3.44
N TYR A 40 -8.82 -5.06 -2.76
CA TYR A 40 -7.94 -6.10 -3.30
C TYR A 40 -7.87 -7.29 -2.35
N SER A 41 -8.06 -8.50 -2.85
CA SER A 41 -7.75 -9.70 -2.08
C SER A 41 -6.24 -9.88 -1.95
N VAL A 42 -5.80 -10.75 -1.04
CA VAL A 42 -4.37 -11.13 -0.95
C VAL A 42 -3.85 -11.67 -2.30
N LYS A 43 -4.68 -12.36 -3.08
CA LYS A 43 -4.29 -12.85 -4.42
C LYS A 43 -4.07 -11.71 -5.41
N ASP A 44 -4.88 -10.65 -5.33
CA ASP A 44 -4.71 -9.48 -6.19
C ASP A 44 -3.45 -8.71 -5.79
N ILE A 45 -3.21 -8.53 -4.49
CA ILE A 45 -2.00 -7.92 -3.96
C ILE A 45 -0.75 -8.70 -4.39
N MET A 46 -0.76 -10.03 -4.33
CA MET A 46 0.33 -10.87 -4.82
C MET A 46 0.67 -10.56 -6.28
N LYS A 47 -0.36 -10.49 -7.15
CA LYS A 47 -0.18 -10.18 -8.58
C LYS A 47 0.37 -8.77 -8.79
N ILE A 48 -0.20 -7.78 -8.09
CA ILE A 48 0.17 -6.35 -8.24
C ILE A 48 1.60 -6.10 -7.76
N LEU A 49 2.01 -6.74 -6.66
CA LEU A 49 3.33 -6.56 -6.07
C LEU A 49 4.37 -7.55 -6.62
N ASN A 50 3.99 -8.42 -7.56
CA ASN A 50 4.82 -9.50 -8.09
C ASN A 50 5.44 -10.38 -6.98
N ILE A 51 4.66 -10.70 -5.94
CA ILE A 51 5.09 -11.58 -4.84
C ILE A 51 4.49 -12.98 -5.08
N SER A 52 5.36 -13.97 -5.21
CA SER A 52 4.97 -15.36 -5.52
C SER A 52 4.30 -16.08 -4.36
N THR A 53 4.60 -15.68 -3.12
CA THR A 53 4.19 -16.42 -1.93
C THR A 53 3.13 -15.69 -1.12
N ARG A 54 1.98 -16.33 -0.90
CA ARG A 54 0.90 -15.80 -0.07
C ARG A 54 1.34 -15.44 1.36
N LYS A 55 2.13 -16.32 2.00
CA LYS A 55 2.65 -16.10 3.36
C LYS A 55 3.49 -14.83 3.47
N GLU A 56 4.23 -14.48 2.42
CA GLU A 56 5.03 -13.25 2.41
C GLU A 56 4.14 -12.01 2.43
N VAL A 57 3.08 -11.98 1.60
CA VAL A 57 2.11 -10.88 1.61
C VAL A 57 1.38 -10.78 2.95
N GLU A 58 0.96 -11.91 3.53
CA GLU A 58 0.30 -11.92 4.85
C GLU A 58 1.23 -11.43 5.97
N LEU A 59 2.52 -11.76 5.89
CA LEU A 59 3.52 -11.28 6.83
C LEU A 59 3.72 -9.76 6.69
N LEU A 60 3.80 -9.24 5.47
CA LEU A 60 3.89 -7.80 5.21
C LEU A 60 2.68 -7.04 5.77
N ILE A 61 1.47 -7.55 5.51
CA ILE A 61 0.22 -6.98 6.03
C ILE A 61 0.25 -6.96 7.57
N LYS A 62 0.71 -8.04 8.21
CA LYS A 62 0.82 -8.12 9.67
C LYS A 62 1.87 -7.13 10.22
N ASN A 63 3.05 -7.10 9.64
CA ASN A 63 4.16 -6.26 10.09
C ASN A 63 3.86 -4.77 9.95
N LEU A 64 3.10 -4.38 8.92
CA LEU A 64 2.67 -3.01 8.66
C LEU A 64 1.33 -2.67 9.33
N ALA A 65 0.81 -3.54 10.20
CA ALA A 65 -0.45 -3.37 10.91
C ALA A 65 -1.67 -3.07 9.99
N LEU A 66 -1.67 -3.59 8.76
CA LEU A 66 -2.74 -3.40 7.76
C LEU A 66 -3.98 -4.27 8.03
N ASN A 67 -4.00 -5.00 9.15
CA ASN A 67 -5.13 -5.79 9.62
C ASN A 67 -6.21 -4.95 10.33
N GLN A 68 -6.01 -3.65 10.49
CA GLN A 68 -6.98 -2.75 11.11
C GLN A 68 -8.19 -2.52 10.20
N SER A 69 -9.36 -2.25 10.80
CA SER A 69 -10.63 -2.06 10.08
C SER A 69 -10.60 -0.93 9.05
N LYS A 70 -9.78 0.11 9.25
CA LYS A 70 -9.63 1.20 8.28
C LYS A 70 -8.99 0.77 6.95
N TYR A 71 -8.29 -0.36 6.93
CA TYR A 71 -7.57 -0.87 5.77
C TYR A 71 -8.26 -2.02 5.05
N ARG A 72 -9.20 -2.70 5.71
CA ARG A 72 -9.81 -3.92 5.19
C ARG A 72 -11.23 -4.15 5.68
N HIS A 73 -11.98 -4.91 4.90
CA HIS A 73 -13.28 -5.44 5.30
C HIS A 73 -13.42 -6.91 4.86
N LEU A 74 -14.39 -7.62 5.44
CA LEU A 74 -14.78 -8.95 4.98
C LEU A 74 -15.81 -8.82 3.86
N ASN A 75 -15.58 -9.49 2.74
CA ASN A 75 -16.60 -9.64 1.71
C ASN A 75 -17.62 -10.73 2.07
N THR A 76 -18.64 -10.90 1.23
CA THR A 76 -19.69 -11.93 1.39
C THR A 76 -19.17 -13.37 1.39
N ASN A 77 -17.95 -13.60 0.89
CA ASN A 77 -17.28 -14.90 0.86
C ASN A 77 -16.34 -15.11 2.06
N ASN A 78 -16.45 -14.28 3.11
CA ASN A 78 -15.56 -14.28 4.29
C ASN A 78 -14.07 -14.10 3.94
N GLN A 79 -13.77 -13.35 2.88
CA GLN A 79 -12.41 -13.03 2.47
C GLN A 79 -12.09 -11.57 2.84
N TRP A 80 -10.92 -11.37 3.44
CA TRP A 80 -10.39 -10.03 3.69
C TRP A 80 -10.00 -9.36 2.38
N LEU A 81 -10.60 -8.21 2.11
CA LEU A 81 -10.25 -7.32 1.02
C LEU A 81 -9.66 -6.01 1.56
N TYR A 82 -8.59 -5.55 0.94
CA TYR A 82 -7.77 -4.41 1.40
C TYR A 82 -7.96 -3.21 0.48
N ASN A 83 -8.09 -2.02 1.04
CA ASN A 83 -8.33 -0.81 0.25
C ASN A 83 -7.06 -0.29 -0.47
N ASN A 84 -7.23 0.77 -1.26
CA ASN A 84 -6.13 1.46 -1.94
C ASN A 84 -5.03 1.97 -0.98
N GLU A 85 -5.39 2.41 0.22
CA GLU A 85 -4.41 2.92 1.19
C GLU A 85 -3.46 1.81 1.65
N ALA A 86 -4.00 0.62 1.98
CA ALA A 86 -3.21 -0.54 2.32
C ALA A 86 -2.29 -0.98 1.17
N LEU A 87 -2.81 -0.97 -0.07
CA LEU A 87 -2.01 -1.30 -1.25
C LEU A 87 -0.86 -0.30 -1.45
N ASN A 88 -1.12 1.00 -1.27
CA ASN A 88 -0.09 2.03 -1.42
C ASN A 88 0.99 1.91 -0.35
N ILE A 89 0.63 1.64 0.91
CA ILE A 89 1.59 1.38 1.99
C ILE A 89 2.49 0.19 1.64
N LEU A 90 1.91 -0.91 1.12
CA LEU A 90 2.67 -2.08 0.69
C LEU A 90 3.64 -1.77 -0.46
N LYS A 91 3.19 -1.01 -1.47
CA LYS A 91 4.04 -0.57 -2.59
C LYS A 91 5.22 0.27 -2.10
N LEU A 92 4.95 1.26 -1.25
CA LEU A 92 5.99 2.12 -0.67
C LEU A 92 6.99 1.30 0.14
N TYR A 93 6.52 0.38 0.98
CA TYR A 93 7.39 -0.48 1.76
C TYR A 93 8.35 -1.28 0.86
N LEU A 94 7.87 -1.86 -0.25
CA LEU A 94 8.73 -2.61 -1.17
C LEU A 94 9.76 -1.73 -1.87
N ILE A 95 9.38 -0.52 -2.28
CA ILE A 95 10.30 0.45 -2.89
C ILE A 95 11.43 0.81 -1.92
N TYR A 96 11.11 1.05 -0.65
CA TYR A 96 12.10 1.49 0.35
C TYR A 96 12.83 0.35 1.06
N LYS A 97 12.32 -0.89 1.05
CA LYS A 97 13.04 -2.06 1.57
C LYS A 97 14.26 -2.42 0.71
N VAL A 98 14.22 -2.09 -0.58
CA VAL A 98 15.29 -2.39 -1.55
C VAL A 98 16.35 -1.27 -1.62
N ALA A 99 16.09 -0.10 -1.02
CA ALA A 99 17.02 1.02 -0.91
C ALA A 99 17.92 0.89 0.33
#